data_AF-A0A7C5Z9K8-F1
#
_entry.id   AF-A0A7C5Z9K8-F1
#
_cell.length_a   1.000
_cell.length_b   1.000
_cell.length_c   1.000
_cell.angle_alpha   90.00
_cell.angle_beta   90.00
_cell.angle_gamma   90.00
#
_symmetry.space_group_name_H-M   'P 1'
#
loop_
_entity.id
_entity.type
_entity.pdbx_description
1 polymer ?
#
loop_
_entity_poly.entity_id
_entity_poly.type
_entity_poly.pdbx_seq_one_letter_code
_entity_poly.pdbx_strand_id
1 'polypeptide(L)'
;MIDLKKNLQRQIRRDRKEITILFTDIESSAQYWEKKGDITGRLMMDVHNRLVFPVIKHYRGRIVKTIGDSLMVAFREPSNAVKAAVAIQQILDRERQADPEFPCIRIGMHTGHAIVEKRDVFGDTVNTASRIQSRAGVNEIWLSAKTAWRLSRKMYLLQSRGRFKPRGKRKEMTIYRCQWKKLPSMIPTIRHGADLILDSTQRRTLLVCSAVIVFFIGFLFIRYIRFFAADSKMLSLLMLDPVKSVIRAPWLAVVPVLFLVPIVLVILKVRRFSLKNIRLIHGGVGFCIGYTVSILLLTWILGKNDFLNRVVFESRHLIVEVVESQAGIHKFPDPDSPVLRTLPRGSVLLLADVKKIESMIWNKVLIGQDTYGWVVRVVPARLGVPEKRITLTRKHYFKFRDLISMAAGFLTFLVFYVTFRLRPA
;
A
#
# COMPACT_ATOMS: atom_id res chain seq x y z
N MET A 1 3.65 -46.32 -3.16
CA MET A 1 4.44 -45.61 -4.20
C MET A 1 3.76 -45.54 -5.59
N ILE A 2 3.02 -46.58 -6.03
CA ILE A 2 2.40 -46.61 -7.37
C ILE A 2 1.32 -45.53 -7.55
N ASP A 3 0.48 -45.29 -6.54
CA ASP A 3 -0.58 -44.28 -6.62
C ASP A 3 -0.06 -42.84 -6.57
N LEU A 4 1.01 -42.59 -5.81
CA LEU A 4 1.69 -41.29 -5.81
C LEU A 4 2.24 -40.96 -7.21
N LYS A 5 2.85 -41.95 -7.87
CA LYS A 5 3.36 -41.81 -9.25
C LYS A 5 2.23 -41.53 -10.25
N LYS A 6 1.10 -42.24 -10.15
CA LYS A 6 -0.08 -42.00 -10.99
C LYS A 6 -0.68 -40.61 -10.79
N ASN A 7 -0.81 -40.17 -9.53
CA ASN A 7 -1.34 -38.84 -9.20
C ASN A 7 -0.42 -37.71 -9.68
N LEU A 8 0.89 -37.85 -9.49
CA LEU A 8 1.88 -36.90 -9.98
C LEU A 8 1.88 -36.83 -11.51
N GLN A 9 1.79 -37.97 -12.20
CA GLN A 9 1.66 -38.01 -13.66
C GLN A 9 0.39 -37.33 -14.17
N ARG A 10 -0.75 -37.52 -13.49
CA ARG A 10 -2.00 -36.81 -13.82
C ARG A 10 -1.86 -35.30 -13.65
N GLN A 11 -1.24 -34.85 -12.56
CA GLN A 11 -0.98 -33.43 -12.31
C GLN A 11 -0.06 -32.81 -13.37
N ILE A 12 1.06 -33.46 -13.68
CA ILE A 12 2.00 -33.02 -14.73
C ILE A 12 1.33 -32.93 -16.10
N ARG A 13 0.46 -33.90 -16.45
CA ARG A 13 -0.31 -33.86 -17.71
C ARG A 13 -1.24 -32.66 -17.77
N ARG A 14 -1.90 -32.30 -16.66
CA ARG A 14 -2.80 -31.13 -16.58
C ARG A 14 -2.03 -29.81 -16.71
N ASP A 15 -0.83 -29.77 -16.16
CA ASP A 15 0.02 -28.56 -16.15
C ASP A 15 0.85 -28.41 -17.43
N ARG A 16 0.88 -29.44 -18.29
CA ARG A 16 1.53 -29.41 -19.60
C ARG A 16 0.72 -28.59 -20.60
N LYS A 17 1.22 -27.41 -20.96
CA LYS A 17 0.56 -26.47 -21.87
C LYS A 17 1.51 -26.07 -22.99
N GLU A 18 0.97 -25.79 -24.17
CA GLU A 18 1.75 -25.16 -25.24
C GLU A 18 1.89 -23.67 -24.95
N ILE A 19 3.13 -23.20 -24.86
CA ILE A 19 3.48 -21.82 -24.57
C ILE A 19 4.70 -21.40 -25.38
N THR A 20 4.91 -20.09 -25.51
CA THR A 20 6.10 -19.51 -26.11
C THR A 20 7.02 -19.00 -25.02
N ILE A 21 8.24 -19.52 -24.98
CA ILE A 21 9.29 -19.04 -24.08
C ILE A 21 10.19 -18.08 -24.83
N LEU A 22 10.41 -16.91 -24.23
CA LEU A 22 11.33 -15.89 -24.69
C LEU A 22 12.43 -15.73 -23.65
N PHE A 23 13.67 -15.76 -24.13
CA PHE A 23 14.85 -15.38 -23.35
C PHE A 23 15.42 -14.08 -23.89
N THR A 24 15.81 -13.19 -22.98
CA THR A 24 16.67 -12.04 -23.28
C THR A 24 17.99 -12.23 -22.56
N ASP A 25 19.03 -11.61 -23.09
CA ASP A 25 20.35 -11.59 -22.48
C ASP A 25 21.05 -10.29 -22.87
N ILE A 26 21.76 -9.70 -21.91
CA ILE A 26 22.44 -8.42 -22.05
C ILE A 26 23.86 -8.70 -22.53
N GLU A 27 24.24 -8.13 -23.66
CA GLU A 27 25.60 -8.30 -24.15
C GLU A 27 26.60 -7.54 -23.26
N SER A 28 27.74 -8.16 -22.98
CA SER A 28 28.88 -7.54 -22.29
C SER A 28 28.52 -6.89 -20.95
N SER A 29 27.48 -7.39 -20.27
CA SER A 29 27.10 -6.91 -18.95
C SER A 29 28.31 -6.95 -18.01
N ALA A 30 29.03 -8.07 -17.96
CA ALA A 30 30.26 -8.24 -17.16
C ALA A 30 31.32 -7.15 -17.41
N GLN A 31 31.58 -6.79 -18.68
CA GLN A 31 32.52 -5.71 -19.02
C GLN A 31 31.98 -4.34 -18.60
N TYR A 32 30.67 -4.13 -18.66
CA TYR A 32 30.03 -2.91 -18.16
C TYR A 32 30.19 -2.79 -16.64
N TRP A 33 29.99 -3.88 -15.89
CA TRP A 33 30.23 -3.94 -14.44
C TRP A 33 31.69 -3.62 -14.11
N GLU A 34 32.63 -4.24 -14.82
CA GLU A 34 34.07 -4.02 -14.63
C GLU A 34 34.49 -2.57 -14.91
N LYS A 35 33.97 -1.96 -15.98
CA LYS A 35 34.32 -0.58 -16.38
C LYS A 35 33.67 0.49 -15.49
N LYS A 36 32.43 0.29 -15.03
CA LYS A 36 31.61 1.35 -14.38
C LYS A 36 31.36 1.11 -12.90
N GLY A 37 31.78 -0.04 -12.36
CA GLY A 37 31.57 -0.45 -10.98
C GLY A 37 30.15 -0.92 -10.67
N ASP A 38 30.01 -1.60 -9.53
CA ASP A 38 28.79 -2.31 -9.15
C ASP A 38 27.55 -1.41 -9.00
N ILE A 39 27.73 -0.19 -8.49
CA ILE A 39 26.61 0.74 -8.27
C ILE A 39 26.00 1.16 -9.60
N THR A 40 26.85 1.53 -10.57
CA THR A 40 26.41 1.98 -11.90
C THR A 40 25.82 0.82 -12.71
N GLY A 41 26.47 -0.35 -12.67
CA GLY A 41 25.94 -1.57 -13.29
C GLY A 41 24.55 -1.92 -12.75
N ARG A 42 24.35 -1.81 -11.43
CA ARG A 42 23.06 -2.06 -10.80
C ARG A 42 22.00 -1.02 -11.20
N LEU A 43 22.37 0.25 -11.30
CA LEU A 43 21.47 1.31 -11.74
C LEU A 43 21.01 1.09 -13.19
N MET A 44 21.94 0.74 -14.08
CA MET A 44 21.64 0.40 -15.47
C MET A 44 20.64 -0.76 -15.53
N MET A 45 20.84 -1.83 -14.75
CA MET A 45 19.89 -2.95 -14.69
C MET A 45 18.51 -2.54 -14.21
N ASP A 46 18.41 -1.60 -13.25
CA ASP A 46 17.12 -1.09 -12.78
C ASP A 46 16.42 -0.29 -13.89
N VAL A 47 17.16 0.57 -14.62
CA VAL A 47 16.62 1.32 -15.77
C VAL A 47 16.16 0.36 -16.87
N HIS A 48 16.99 -0.61 -17.24
CA HIS A 48 16.65 -1.65 -18.21
C HIS A 48 15.35 -2.36 -17.84
N ASN A 49 15.24 -2.86 -16.60
CA ASN A 49 14.06 -3.58 -16.15
C ASN A 49 12.80 -2.69 -16.11
N ARG A 50 12.94 -1.41 -15.74
CA ARG A 50 11.84 -0.43 -15.76
C ARG A 50 11.29 -0.18 -17.16
N LEU A 51 12.12 -0.31 -18.19
CA LEU A 51 11.69 -0.16 -19.58
C LEU A 51 11.08 -1.46 -20.12
N VAL A 52 11.70 -2.61 -19.81
CA VAL A 52 11.35 -3.91 -20.40
C VAL A 52 10.11 -4.55 -19.75
N PHE A 53 9.99 -4.51 -18.43
CA PHE A 53 8.91 -5.21 -17.72
C PHE A 53 7.51 -4.71 -18.09
N PRO A 54 7.26 -3.39 -18.23
CA PRO A 54 5.96 -2.89 -18.66
C PRO A 54 5.54 -3.38 -20.05
N VAL A 55 6.50 -3.50 -20.97
CA VAL A 55 6.27 -3.98 -22.34
C VAL A 55 5.87 -5.46 -22.35
N ILE A 56 6.65 -6.29 -21.64
CA ILE A 56 6.35 -7.72 -21.47
C ILE A 56 4.91 -7.89 -20.96
N LYS A 57 4.56 -7.12 -19.93
CA LYS A 57 3.26 -7.17 -19.30
C LYS A 57 2.13 -6.65 -20.20
N HIS A 58 2.37 -5.58 -20.97
CA HIS A 58 1.40 -5.06 -21.94
C HIS A 58 0.99 -6.14 -22.95
N TYR A 59 1.97 -6.89 -23.45
CA TYR A 59 1.76 -8.03 -24.34
C TYR A 59 1.44 -9.34 -23.60
N ARG A 60 0.87 -9.28 -22.39
CA ARG A 60 0.40 -10.46 -21.64
C ARG A 60 1.47 -11.53 -21.38
N GLY A 61 2.74 -11.13 -21.32
CA GLY A 61 3.85 -11.97 -20.92
C GLY A 61 3.95 -12.11 -19.41
N ARG A 62 4.35 -13.30 -18.95
CA ARG A 62 4.68 -13.59 -17.56
C ARG A 62 6.18 -13.73 -17.43
N ILE A 63 6.82 -12.82 -16.69
CA ILE A 63 8.21 -12.98 -16.26
C ILE A 63 8.24 -14.18 -15.30
N VAL A 64 8.97 -15.22 -15.67
CA VAL A 64 9.10 -16.44 -14.88
C VAL A 64 10.20 -16.26 -13.84
N LYS A 65 11.37 -15.82 -14.29
CA LYS A 65 12.53 -15.51 -13.45
C LYS A 65 13.55 -14.66 -14.20
N THR A 66 14.39 -14.00 -13.43
CA THR A 66 15.61 -13.34 -13.89
C THR A 66 16.79 -14.24 -13.55
N ILE A 67 17.67 -14.50 -14.51
CA ILE A 67 18.87 -15.34 -14.36
C ILE A 67 20.08 -14.45 -14.62
N GLY A 68 20.62 -13.85 -13.56
CA GLY A 68 21.63 -12.79 -13.68
C GLY A 68 21.05 -11.56 -14.36
N ASP A 69 21.52 -11.29 -15.57
CA ASP A 69 21.08 -10.23 -16.48
C ASP A 69 20.10 -10.71 -17.57
N SER A 70 19.89 -12.02 -17.67
CA SER A 70 18.96 -12.64 -18.60
C SER A 70 17.53 -12.70 -18.03
N LEU A 71 16.52 -12.52 -18.88
CA LEU A 71 15.11 -12.70 -18.50
C LEU A 71 14.53 -13.96 -19.14
N MET A 72 13.79 -14.74 -18.34
CA MET A 72 12.95 -15.82 -18.83
C MET A 72 11.49 -15.40 -18.78
N VAL A 73 10.83 -15.36 -19.94
CA VAL A 73 9.45 -14.89 -20.07
C VAL A 73 8.60 -15.93 -20.79
N ALA A 74 7.39 -16.18 -20.28
CA ALA A 74 6.43 -17.09 -20.87
C ALA A 74 5.21 -16.33 -21.42
N PHE A 75 4.84 -16.62 -22.66
CA PHE A 75 3.65 -16.11 -23.33
C PHE A 75 2.72 -17.26 -23.71
N ARG A 76 1.41 -17.04 -23.60
CA ARG A 76 0.41 -18.01 -24.09
C ARG A 76 0.31 -18.03 -25.60
N GLU A 77 0.56 -16.89 -26.24
CA GLU A 77 0.46 -16.71 -27.69
C GLU A 77 1.82 -16.27 -28.25
N PRO A 78 2.28 -16.87 -29.37
CA PRO A 78 3.56 -16.51 -29.98
C PRO A 78 3.56 -15.10 -30.55
N SER A 79 2.43 -14.61 -31.06
CA SER A 79 2.28 -13.25 -31.60
C SER A 79 2.62 -12.19 -30.54
N ASN A 80 2.17 -12.39 -29.31
CA ASN A 80 2.45 -11.51 -28.19
C ASN A 80 3.94 -11.52 -27.81
N ALA A 81 4.60 -12.68 -27.87
CA ALA A 81 6.04 -12.77 -27.63
C ALA A 81 6.85 -11.97 -28.66
N VAL A 82 6.47 -12.04 -29.95
CA VAL A 82 7.14 -11.27 -31.01
C VAL A 82 6.90 -9.78 -30.87
N LYS A 83 5.66 -9.36 -30.63
CA LYS A 83 5.34 -7.94 -30.40
C LYS A 83 6.11 -7.37 -29.21
N ALA A 84 6.18 -8.12 -28.11
CA ALA A 84 6.98 -7.74 -26.95
C ALA A 84 8.47 -7.61 -27.32
N ALA A 85 9.04 -8.60 -28.01
CA ALA A 85 10.44 -8.57 -28.42
C ALA A 85 10.77 -7.38 -29.33
N VAL A 86 9.91 -7.07 -30.31
CA VAL A 86 10.07 -5.92 -31.20
C VAL A 86 9.99 -4.61 -30.42
N ALA A 87 8.99 -4.47 -29.56
CA ALA A 87 8.80 -3.27 -28.74
C ALA A 87 9.98 -3.05 -27.76
N ILE A 88 10.49 -4.12 -27.15
CA ILE A 88 11.68 -4.07 -26.29
C ILE A 88 12.89 -3.56 -27.10
N GLN A 89 13.19 -4.16 -28.26
CA GLN A 89 14.32 -3.72 -29.08
C GLN A 89 14.18 -2.25 -29.50
N GLN A 90 12.98 -1.82 -29.90
CA GLN A 90 12.71 -0.43 -30.28
C GLN A 90 12.89 0.57 -29.12
N ILE A 91 12.46 0.23 -27.89
CA ILE A 91 12.64 1.10 -26.72
C ILE A 91 14.12 1.22 -26.39
N LEU A 92 14.83 0.10 -26.32
CA LEU A 92 16.26 0.10 -26.01
C LEU A 92 17.09 0.81 -27.09
N ASP A 93 16.64 0.77 -28.35
CA ASP A 93 17.25 1.53 -29.44
C ASP A 93 17.09 3.04 -29.26
N ARG A 94 15.93 3.51 -28.77
CA ARG A 94 15.73 4.93 -28.42
C ARG A 94 16.61 5.37 -27.27
N GLU A 95 16.73 4.56 -26.22
CA GLU A 95 17.65 4.86 -25.12
C GLU A 95 19.10 4.94 -25.61
N ARG A 96 19.51 4.02 -26.51
CA ARG A 96 20.86 4.04 -27.10
C ARG A 96 21.14 5.26 -27.99
N GLN A 97 20.10 5.87 -28.57
CA GLN A 97 20.26 7.12 -29.31
C GLN A 97 20.59 8.29 -28.37
N ALA A 98 20.13 8.23 -27.11
CA ALA A 98 20.44 9.22 -26.08
C ALA A 98 21.74 8.89 -25.32
N ASP A 99 21.99 7.61 -25.05
CA ASP A 99 23.18 7.09 -24.38
C ASP A 99 23.77 5.91 -25.17
N PRO A 100 24.79 6.14 -26.01
CA PRO A 100 25.42 5.08 -26.81
C PRO A 100 26.05 3.95 -25.99
N GLU A 101 26.35 4.17 -24.70
CA GLU A 101 26.87 3.13 -23.80
C GLU A 101 25.74 2.26 -23.20
N PHE A 102 24.47 2.57 -23.45
CA PHE A 102 23.34 1.78 -22.97
C PHE A 102 23.35 0.38 -23.61
N PRO A 103 23.16 -0.71 -22.85
CA PRO A 103 23.51 -2.02 -23.34
C PRO A 103 22.58 -2.55 -24.44
N CYS A 104 23.16 -3.38 -25.29
CA CYS A 104 22.45 -4.14 -26.29
C CYS A 104 21.94 -5.46 -25.72
N ILE A 105 20.84 -5.96 -26.27
CA ILE A 105 20.33 -7.28 -25.90
C ILE A 105 20.12 -8.17 -27.10
N ARG A 106 20.23 -9.47 -26.87
CA ARG A 106 19.83 -10.51 -27.81
C ARG A 106 18.58 -11.21 -27.31
N ILE A 107 17.67 -11.54 -28.22
CA ILE A 107 16.38 -12.16 -27.89
C ILE A 107 16.23 -13.46 -28.69
N GLY A 108 15.85 -14.54 -28.00
CA GLY A 108 15.51 -15.81 -28.64
C GLY A 108 14.23 -16.40 -28.09
N MET A 109 13.43 -17.04 -28.95
CA MET A 109 12.17 -17.63 -28.53
C MET A 109 11.81 -18.95 -29.23
N HIS A 110 11.10 -19.79 -28.48
CA HIS A 110 10.61 -21.10 -28.93
C HIS A 110 9.20 -21.39 -28.40
N THR A 111 8.35 -21.92 -29.26
CA THR A 111 6.99 -22.37 -28.92
C THR A 111 6.94 -23.87 -28.84
N GLY A 112 6.45 -24.40 -27.71
CA GLY A 112 6.37 -25.83 -27.46
C GLY A 112 5.60 -26.16 -26.19
N HIS A 113 5.46 -27.46 -25.92
CA HIS A 113 4.80 -27.91 -24.69
C HIS A 113 5.78 -27.84 -23.53
N ALA A 114 5.35 -27.23 -22.43
CA ALA A 114 6.10 -27.11 -21.19
C ALA A 114 5.19 -27.37 -20.00
N ILE A 115 5.77 -27.82 -18.89
CA ILE A 115 5.06 -27.98 -17.62
C ILE A 115 5.03 -26.62 -16.96
N VAL A 116 3.83 -26.05 -16.81
CA VAL A 116 3.63 -24.70 -16.26
C VAL A 116 3.12 -24.81 -14.83
N GLU A 117 4.00 -24.54 -13.89
CA GLU A 117 3.67 -24.51 -12.47
C GLU A 117 3.38 -23.07 -12.01
N LYS A 118 2.93 -22.93 -10.75
CA LYS A 118 2.54 -21.63 -10.18
C LYS A 118 3.67 -20.60 -10.24
N ARG A 119 4.92 -21.03 -10.06
CA ARG A 119 6.10 -20.14 -9.97
C ARG A 119 7.19 -20.40 -11.01
N ASP A 120 7.19 -21.53 -11.70
CA ASP A 120 8.24 -21.85 -12.69
C ASP A 120 7.65 -22.50 -13.96
N VAL A 121 8.52 -22.73 -14.94
CA VAL A 121 8.22 -23.46 -16.17
C VAL A 121 9.35 -24.43 -16.46
N PHE A 122 9.00 -25.68 -16.70
CA PHE A 122 9.96 -26.74 -16.99
C PHE A 122 9.72 -27.40 -18.33
N GLY A 123 10.81 -27.98 -18.86
CA GLY A 123 10.77 -28.85 -20.02
C GLY A 123 11.65 -28.38 -21.15
N ASP A 124 11.70 -29.23 -22.16
CA ASP A 124 12.57 -29.10 -23.32
C ASP A 124 12.34 -27.80 -24.14
N THR A 125 11.13 -27.24 -24.10
CA THR A 125 10.78 -25.94 -24.69
C THR A 125 11.65 -24.81 -24.11
N VAL A 126 11.91 -24.83 -22.80
CA VAL A 126 12.74 -23.82 -22.10
C VAL A 126 14.19 -23.92 -22.57
N ASN A 127 14.75 -25.13 -22.56
CA ASN A 127 16.12 -25.38 -22.99
C ASN A 127 16.35 -25.01 -24.46
N THR A 128 15.35 -25.25 -25.31
CA THR A 128 15.41 -24.89 -26.72
C THR A 128 15.38 -23.37 -26.92
N ALA A 129 14.53 -22.64 -26.19
CA ALA A 129 14.45 -21.19 -26.27
C ALA A 129 15.77 -20.52 -25.84
N SER A 130 16.36 -20.95 -24.72
CA SER A 130 17.64 -20.43 -24.22
C SER A 130 18.77 -20.61 -25.25
N ARG A 131 18.83 -21.76 -25.93
CA ARG A 131 19.86 -22.02 -26.96
C ARG A 131 19.66 -21.24 -28.26
N ILE A 132 18.42 -20.84 -28.55
CA ILE A 132 18.15 -19.94 -29.67
C ILE A 132 18.62 -18.54 -29.31
N GLN A 133 18.32 -18.07 -28.09
CA GLN A 133 18.79 -16.78 -27.59
C GLN A 133 20.32 -16.72 -27.57
N SER A 134 21.01 -17.76 -27.11
CA SER A 134 22.46 -17.77 -27.01
C SER A 134 23.17 -17.71 -28.38
N ARG A 135 22.46 -17.97 -29.47
CA ARG A 135 22.98 -17.82 -30.85
C ARG A 135 22.56 -16.52 -31.51
N ALA A 136 21.53 -15.87 -30.98
CA ALA A 136 21.07 -14.63 -31.55
C ALA A 136 22.19 -13.59 -31.50
N GLY A 137 22.39 -12.91 -32.63
CA GLY A 137 23.30 -11.78 -32.67
C GLY A 137 22.83 -10.62 -31.81
N VAL A 138 23.74 -9.67 -31.59
CA VAL A 138 23.47 -8.41 -30.89
C VAL A 138 22.32 -7.67 -31.55
N ASN A 139 21.37 -7.19 -30.75
CA ASN A 139 20.17 -6.50 -31.24
C ASN A 139 19.38 -7.33 -32.27
N GLU A 140 19.45 -8.66 -32.20
CA GLU A 140 18.65 -9.55 -33.04
C GLU A 140 17.54 -10.24 -32.23
N ILE A 141 16.47 -10.59 -32.94
CA ILE A 141 15.35 -11.39 -32.42
C ILE A 141 15.28 -12.67 -33.23
N TRP A 142 15.56 -13.80 -32.60
CA TRP A 142 15.57 -15.11 -33.25
C TRP A 142 14.40 -15.97 -32.79
N LEU A 143 13.80 -16.69 -33.73
CA LEU A 143 12.66 -17.56 -33.50
C LEU A 143 12.92 -18.95 -34.07
N SER A 144 12.41 -19.97 -33.37
CA SER A 144 12.32 -21.31 -33.96
C SER A 144 11.35 -21.36 -35.14
N ALA A 145 11.56 -22.31 -36.05
CA ALA A 145 10.61 -22.60 -37.12
C ALA A 145 9.18 -22.84 -36.62
N LYS A 146 9.04 -23.56 -35.50
CA LYS A 146 7.73 -23.83 -34.90
C LYS A 146 7.02 -22.54 -34.44
N THR A 147 7.78 -21.57 -33.91
CA THR A 147 7.21 -20.27 -33.55
C THR A 147 6.86 -19.47 -34.80
N ALA A 148 7.75 -19.43 -35.79
CA ALA A 148 7.53 -18.74 -37.05
C ALA A 148 6.31 -19.26 -37.83
N TRP A 149 6.05 -20.57 -37.77
CA TRP A 149 4.89 -21.19 -38.43
C TRP A 149 3.55 -20.78 -37.81
N ARG A 150 3.54 -20.41 -36.53
CA ARG A 150 2.34 -19.90 -35.84
C ARG A 150 2.11 -18.40 -36.06
N LEU A 151 2.89 -17.77 -36.92
CA LEU A 151 2.87 -16.33 -37.20
C LEU A 151 2.68 -16.07 -38.69
N SER A 152 2.11 -14.91 -39.03
CA SER A 152 2.15 -14.41 -40.41
C SER A 152 3.56 -13.92 -40.73
N ARG A 153 4.30 -14.66 -41.57
CA ARG A 153 5.70 -14.33 -41.93
C ARG A 153 5.85 -12.95 -42.57
N LYS A 154 4.86 -12.52 -43.36
CA LYS A 154 4.82 -11.18 -43.99
C LYS A 154 4.66 -10.08 -42.94
N MET A 155 3.76 -10.26 -41.97
CA MET A 155 3.47 -9.28 -40.93
C MET A 155 4.69 -8.95 -40.05
N TYR A 156 5.55 -9.94 -39.78
CA TYR A 156 6.71 -9.80 -38.89
C TYR A 156 8.07 -9.83 -39.61
N LEU A 157 8.08 -9.74 -40.95
CA LEU A 157 9.29 -9.69 -41.78
C LEU A 157 10.36 -10.73 -41.38
N LEU A 158 9.94 -12.01 -41.34
CA LEU A 158 10.78 -13.12 -40.86
C LEU A 158 11.70 -13.66 -41.97
N GLN A 159 13.01 -13.51 -41.78
CA GLN A 159 14.06 -14.01 -42.68
C GLN A 159 14.68 -15.31 -42.15
N SER A 160 14.83 -16.33 -42.99
CA SER A 160 15.51 -17.57 -42.61
C SER A 160 17.01 -17.29 -42.40
N ARG A 161 17.58 -17.75 -41.29
CA ARG A 161 19.02 -17.64 -40.96
C ARG A 161 19.76 -18.97 -41.04
N GLY A 162 19.12 -20.02 -41.54
CA GLY A 162 19.71 -21.35 -41.70
C GLY A 162 19.15 -22.38 -40.71
N ARG A 163 19.83 -23.54 -40.63
CA ARG A 163 19.48 -24.66 -39.76
C ARG A 163 20.56 -24.84 -38.70
N PHE A 164 20.14 -25.23 -37.51
CA PHE A 164 21.05 -25.53 -36.42
C PHE A 164 20.51 -26.69 -35.57
N LYS A 165 21.40 -27.53 -35.03
CA LYS A 165 21.07 -28.66 -34.15
C LYS A 165 21.39 -28.34 -32.67
N PRO A 166 20.40 -27.96 -31.84
CA PRO A 166 20.65 -27.70 -30.42
C PRO A 166 21.28 -28.89 -29.71
N ARG A 167 22.26 -28.66 -28.84
CA ARG A 167 23.02 -29.71 -28.14
C ARG A 167 22.09 -30.73 -27.46
N GLY A 168 22.12 -32.00 -27.81
CA GLY A 168 21.18 -33.00 -27.26
C GLY A 168 19.80 -33.05 -27.93
N LYS A 169 19.63 -32.39 -29.08
CA LYS A 169 18.50 -32.62 -30.00
C LYS A 169 18.90 -33.60 -31.10
N ARG A 170 17.95 -34.44 -31.50
CA ARG A 170 18.14 -35.39 -32.61
C ARG A 170 18.03 -34.72 -33.99
N LYS A 171 17.12 -33.76 -34.15
CA LYS A 171 16.83 -33.09 -35.43
C LYS A 171 17.36 -31.65 -35.45
N GLU A 172 17.82 -31.24 -36.64
CA GLU A 172 18.07 -29.83 -36.94
C GLU A 172 16.79 -29.01 -36.91
N MET A 173 16.92 -27.74 -36.56
CA MET A 173 15.83 -26.78 -36.50
C MET A 173 16.20 -25.56 -37.32
N THR A 174 15.30 -25.15 -38.21
CA THR A 174 15.43 -23.87 -38.91
C THR A 174 15.15 -22.72 -37.95
N ILE A 175 15.95 -21.67 -38.06
CA ILE A 175 15.84 -20.45 -37.28
C ILE A 175 15.51 -19.26 -38.16
N TYR A 176 14.73 -18.34 -37.63
CA TYR A 176 14.26 -17.13 -38.30
C TYR A 176 14.71 -15.90 -37.53
N ARG A 177 15.16 -14.88 -38.23
CA ARG A 177 15.41 -13.54 -37.68
C ARG A 177 14.23 -12.63 -38.01
N CYS A 178 13.74 -11.91 -37.02
CA CYS A 178 12.76 -10.83 -37.21
C CYS A 178 13.47 -9.51 -37.51
N GLN A 179 13.08 -8.84 -38.60
CA GLN A 179 13.62 -7.53 -39.00
C GLN A 179 12.89 -6.38 -38.28
N TRP A 180 13.06 -6.30 -36.96
CA TRP A 180 12.33 -5.37 -36.09
C TRP A 180 12.50 -3.88 -36.43
N LYS A 181 13.64 -3.48 -37.02
CA LYS A 181 13.89 -2.09 -37.45
C LYS A 181 12.97 -1.61 -38.56
N LYS A 182 12.45 -2.52 -39.39
CA LYS A 182 11.54 -2.20 -40.51
C LYS A 182 10.07 -2.29 -40.13
N LEU A 183 9.76 -2.77 -38.92
CA LEU A 183 8.40 -2.87 -38.43
C LEU A 183 7.94 -1.53 -37.87
N PRO A 184 6.63 -1.22 -37.94
CA PRO A 184 6.08 -0.04 -37.27
C PRO A 184 6.35 -0.09 -35.77
N SER A 185 6.25 1.06 -35.11
CA SER A 185 6.45 1.12 -33.66
C SER A 185 5.42 0.22 -32.97
N MET A 186 5.91 -0.81 -32.28
CA MET A 186 5.11 -1.66 -31.41
C MET A 186 5.27 -1.23 -29.94
N ILE A 187 5.86 -0.06 -29.71
CA ILE A 187 6.01 0.51 -28.38
C ILE A 187 4.62 0.90 -27.90
N PRO A 188 4.07 0.23 -26.87
CA PRO A 188 2.79 0.65 -26.34
C PRO A 188 2.91 2.07 -25.78
N THR A 189 1.85 2.86 -25.92
CA THR A 189 1.70 4.14 -25.21
C THR A 189 1.49 3.83 -23.72
N ILE A 190 2.54 3.36 -23.06
CA ILE A 190 2.55 3.14 -21.62
C ILE A 190 2.62 4.54 -21.03
N ARG A 191 1.50 5.07 -20.53
CA ARG A 191 1.58 6.14 -19.55
C ARG A 191 2.49 5.61 -18.46
N HIS A 192 3.66 6.21 -18.25
CA HIS A 192 4.58 5.91 -17.16
C HIS A 192 3.95 6.34 -15.82
N GLY A 193 2.75 5.84 -15.52
CA GLY A 193 2.20 5.73 -14.19
C GLY A 193 2.63 4.38 -13.66
N ALA A 194 3.49 4.41 -12.65
CA ALA A 194 4.03 3.25 -11.94
C ALA A 194 2.92 2.42 -11.24
N ASP A 195 2.11 1.73 -12.02
CA ASP A 195 1.08 0.80 -11.58
C ASP A 195 1.72 -0.56 -11.31
N LEU A 196 2.29 -0.68 -10.11
CA LEU A 196 2.87 -1.91 -9.62
C LEU A 196 1.78 -2.95 -9.35
N ILE A 197 1.99 -4.18 -9.84
CA ILE A 197 1.21 -5.32 -9.38
C ILE A 197 1.87 -5.83 -8.10
N LEU A 198 1.17 -5.68 -6.99
CA LEU A 198 1.61 -6.11 -5.67
C LEU A 198 1.48 -7.63 -5.52
N ASP A 199 2.54 -8.28 -5.04
CA ASP A 199 2.51 -9.68 -4.60
C ASP A 199 1.60 -9.85 -3.36
N SER A 200 1.13 -11.07 -3.12
CA SER A 200 0.33 -11.46 -1.96
C SER A 200 0.93 -11.04 -0.62
N THR A 201 2.26 -11.08 -0.48
CA THR A 201 2.97 -10.66 0.74
C THR A 201 2.90 -9.14 0.91
N GLN A 202 3.18 -8.39 -0.16
CA GLN A 202 3.16 -6.92 -0.16
C GLN A 202 1.75 -6.37 0.13
N ARG A 203 0.70 -7.07 -0.33
CA ARG A 203 -0.69 -6.71 0.01
C ARG A 203 -0.99 -6.85 1.49
N ARG A 204 -0.53 -7.94 2.14
CA ARG A 204 -0.69 -8.11 3.58
C ARG A 204 0.01 -7.00 4.35
N THR A 205 1.24 -6.65 3.96
CA THR A 205 1.97 -5.52 4.57
C THR A 205 1.22 -4.21 4.43
N LEU A 206 0.69 -3.88 3.24
CA LEU A 206 -0.09 -2.66 3.03
C LEU A 206 -1.39 -2.61 3.86
N LEU A 207 -2.07 -3.75 4.02
CA LEU A 207 -3.25 -3.85 4.89
C LEU A 207 -2.88 -3.58 6.35
N VAL A 208 -1.80 -4.16 6.84
CA VAL A 208 -1.31 -3.93 8.20
C VAL A 208 -0.93 -2.46 8.40
N CYS A 209 -0.17 -1.87 7.47
CA CYS A 209 0.19 -0.45 7.53
C CYS A 209 -1.06 0.47 7.56
N SER A 210 -2.06 0.16 6.73
CA SER A 210 -3.30 0.93 6.69
C SER A 210 -4.09 0.79 7.99
N ALA A 211 -4.16 -0.40 8.58
CA ALA A 211 -4.81 -0.64 9.86
C ALA A 211 -4.14 0.15 11.01
N VAL A 212 -2.81 0.20 11.04
CA VAL A 212 -2.05 1.00 12.00
C VAL A 212 -2.40 2.48 11.88
N ILE A 213 -2.49 3.02 10.66
CA ILE A 213 -2.86 4.42 10.42
C ILE A 213 -4.28 4.70 10.92
N VAL A 214 -5.24 3.83 10.62
CA VAL A 214 -6.64 3.99 11.07
C VAL A 214 -6.73 3.98 12.60
N PHE A 215 -6.05 3.03 13.25
CA PHE A 215 -5.99 2.97 14.71
C PHE A 215 -5.40 4.27 15.29
N PHE A 216 -4.32 4.76 14.70
CA PHE A 216 -3.65 5.98 15.15
C PHE A 216 -4.50 7.24 14.95
N ILE A 217 -5.26 7.35 13.85
CA ILE A 217 -6.26 8.41 13.65
C ILE A 217 -7.31 8.37 14.77
N GLY A 218 -7.79 7.17 15.13
CA GLY A 218 -8.70 6.98 16.26
C GLY A 218 -8.09 7.44 17.59
N PHE A 219 -6.81 7.14 17.83
CA PHE A 219 -6.07 7.62 19.00
C PHE A 219 -5.98 9.14 19.05
N LEU A 220 -5.61 9.80 17.94
CA LEU A 220 -5.59 11.27 17.86
C LEU A 220 -6.98 11.87 18.07
N PHE A 221 -8.02 11.20 17.58
CA PHE A 221 -9.39 11.61 17.79
C PHE A 221 -9.75 11.63 19.27
N ILE A 222 -9.51 10.53 19.99
CA ILE A 222 -9.78 10.41 21.43
C ILE A 222 -8.97 11.43 22.23
N ARG A 223 -7.70 11.65 21.86
CA ARG A 223 -6.78 12.49 22.61
C ARG A 223 -6.99 13.99 22.40
N TYR A 224 -7.29 14.43 21.17
CA TYR A 224 -7.34 15.85 20.81
C TYR A 224 -8.66 16.26 20.16
N ILE A 225 -9.04 15.61 19.05
CA ILE A 225 -10.16 16.08 18.21
C ILE A 225 -11.47 16.06 18.98
N ARG A 226 -11.69 15.06 19.85
CA ARG A 226 -12.88 14.96 20.70
C ARG A 226 -13.08 16.22 21.56
N PHE A 227 -12.02 16.74 22.15
CA PHE A 227 -12.09 17.91 23.03
C PHE A 227 -12.21 19.21 22.23
N PHE A 228 -11.53 19.31 21.09
CA PHE A 228 -11.68 20.45 20.19
C PHE A 228 -13.10 20.55 19.62
N ALA A 229 -13.68 19.42 19.23
CA ALA A 229 -15.08 19.35 18.80
C ALA A 229 -16.02 19.72 19.95
N ALA A 230 -15.80 19.16 21.15
CA ALA A 230 -16.62 19.44 22.33
C ALA A 230 -16.58 20.93 22.76
N ASP A 231 -15.51 21.67 22.48
CA ASP A 231 -15.43 23.11 22.81
C ASP A 231 -16.32 23.98 21.91
N SER A 232 -16.79 23.46 20.78
CA SER A 232 -17.76 24.14 19.92
C SER A 232 -19.19 23.84 20.35
N LYS A 233 -20.03 24.88 20.49
CA LYS A 233 -21.45 24.73 20.86
C LYS A 233 -22.23 23.84 19.88
N MET A 234 -21.85 23.85 18.60
CA MET A 234 -22.48 23.06 17.54
C MET A 234 -22.07 21.57 17.57
N LEU A 235 -20.78 21.25 17.78
CA LEU A 235 -20.30 19.87 17.77
C LEU A 235 -20.35 19.20 19.15
N SER A 236 -20.46 19.96 20.25
CA SER A 236 -20.63 19.40 21.60
C SER A 236 -21.89 18.53 21.70
N LEU A 237 -22.98 18.94 21.05
CA LEU A 237 -24.24 18.20 20.97
C LEU A 237 -24.10 16.83 20.29
N LEU A 238 -23.15 16.69 19.35
CA LEU A 238 -22.81 15.43 18.71
C LEU A 238 -22.06 14.47 19.64
N MET A 239 -21.26 15.01 20.55
CA MET A 239 -20.41 14.26 21.51
C MET A 239 -21.17 13.84 22.79
N LEU A 240 -22.34 14.43 23.03
CA LEU A 240 -23.17 14.24 24.21
C LEU A 240 -23.81 12.85 24.32
N ASP A 241 -24.08 12.18 23.19
CA ASP A 241 -24.63 10.82 23.17
C ASP A 241 -24.41 10.14 21.79
N PRO A 242 -23.27 9.48 21.57
CA PRO A 242 -22.90 8.93 20.26
C PRO A 242 -23.94 7.94 19.71
N VAL A 243 -24.67 7.23 20.58
CA VAL A 243 -25.68 6.25 20.15
C VAL A 243 -26.93 6.95 19.62
N LYS A 244 -27.46 7.97 20.32
CA LYS A 244 -28.62 8.75 19.82
C LYS A 244 -28.25 9.67 18.65
N SER A 245 -27.01 10.15 18.54
CA SER A 245 -26.51 10.89 17.38
C SER A 245 -26.55 10.05 16.11
N VAL A 246 -26.18 8.77 16.21
CA VAL A 246 -26.26 7.79 15.11
C VAL A 246 -27.73 7.46 14.77
N ILE A 247 -28.64 7.43 15.75
CA ILE A 247 -30.06 7.19 15.48
C ILE A 247 -30.75 8.41 14.84
N ARG A 248 -30.43 9.64 15.27
CA ARG A 248 -31.00 10.88 14.72
C ARG A 248 -30.41 11.27 13.37
N ALA A 249 -29.14 10.95 13.14
CA ALA A 249 -28.42 11.23 11.92
C ALA A 249 -27.64 9.96 11.53
N PRO A 250 -28.32 8.93 10.97
CA PRO A 250 -27.72 7.67 10.56
C PRO A 250 -26.51 7.87 9.64
N TRP A 251 -26.53 8.94 8.84
CA TRP A 251 -25.44 9.33 7.97
C TRP A 251 -24.10 9.51 8.70
N LEU A 252 -24.07 9.89 9.98
CA LEU A 252 -22.82 10.04 10.74
C LEU A 252 -22.11 8.72 11.04
N ALA A 253 -22.84 7.61 11.24
CA ALA A 253 -22.25 6.27 11.33
C ALA A 253 -21.97 5.69 9.94
N VAL A 254 -22.79 6.05 8.96
CA VAL A 254 -22.63 5.61 7.58
C VAL A 254 -21.42 6.26 6.92
N VAL A 255 -21.03 7.50 7.28
CA VAL A 255 -19.86 8.20 6.71
C VAL A 255 -18.55 7.43 6.95
N PRO A 256 -18.17 7.07 8.19
CA PRO A 256 -16.97 6.24 8.41
C PRO A 256 -17.01 4.92 7.66
N VAL A 257 -18.17 4.25 7.59
CA VAL A 257 -18.33 2.95 6.89
C VAL A 257 -18.28 3.12 5.37
N LEU A 258 -18.91 4.15 4.82
CA LEU A 258 -18.86 4.54 3.39
C LEU A 258 -17.47 4.99 2.96
N PHE A 259 -16.62 5.46 3.87
CA PHE A 259 -15.23 5.79 3.53
C PHE A 259 -14.31 4.58 3.73
N LEU A 260 -14.42 3.86 4.85
CA LEU A 260 -13.55 2.73 5.18
C LEU A 260 -13.80 1.50 4.29
N VAL A 261 -15.06 1.15 4.03
CA VAL A 261 -15.39 -0.07 3.26
C VAL A 261 -14.94 0.06 1.80
N PRO A 262 -15.19 1.16 1.08
CA PRO A 262 -14.64 1.34 -0.26
C PRO A 262 -13.12 1.45 -0.27
N ILE A 263 -12.48 2.08 0.72
CA ILE A 263 -11.02 2.10 0.82
C ILE A 263 -10.47 0.67 0.97
N VAL A 264 -11.04 -0.14 1.85
CA VAL A 264 -10.64 -1.54 2.05
C VAL A 264 -10.95 -2.39 0.81
N LEU A 265 -12.13 -2.25 0.20
CA LEU A 265 -12.50 -2.95 -1.02
C LEU A 265 -11.63 -2.53 -2.22
N VAL A 266 -11.27 -1.25 -2.33
CA VAL A 266 -10.30 -0.74 -3.30
C VAL A 266 -8.93 -1.35 -3.02
N ILE A 267 -8.42 -1.34 -1.79
CA ILE A 267 -7.14 -2.00 -1.44
C ILE A 267 -7.17 -3.50 -1.80
N LEU A 268 -8.28 -4.20 -1.56
CA LEU A 268 -8.42 -5.63 -1.83
C LEU A 268 -8.62 -5.96 -3.33
N LYS A 269 -9.34 -5.12 -4.08
CA LYS A 269 -9.71 -5.35 -5.49
C LYS A 269 -8.71 -4.74 -6.48
N VAL A 270 -7.99 -3.69 -6.08
CA VAL A 270 -7.00 -3.01 -6.92
C VAL A 270 -5.73 -3.85 -7.03
N ARG A 271 -5.54 -4.44 -8.22
CA ARG A 271 -4.30 -5.14 -8.59
C ARG A 271 -3.15 -4.19 -8.96
N ARG A 272 -3.39 -2.87 -9.05
CA ARG A 272 -2.45 -1.85 -9.53
C ARG A 272 -2.41 -0.67 -8.58
N PHE A 273 -1.39 -0.60 -7.74
CA PHE A 273 -1.20 0.57 -6.87
C PHE A 273 -0.22 1.54 -7.51
N SER A 274 -0.60 2.81 -7.54
CA SER A 274 0.33 3.88 -7.89
C SER A 274 1.42 3.98 -6.82
N LEU A 275 2.67 4.14 -7.25
CA LEU A 275 3.83 4.39 -6.39
C LEU A 275 3.58 5.52 -5.38
N LYS A 276 2.87 6.57 -5.79
CA LYS A 276 2.53 7.72 -4.94
C LYS A 276 1.70 7.30 -3.72
N ASN A 277 0.72 6.43 -3.93
CA ASN A 277 -0.17 5.94 -2.87
C ASN A 277 0.57 5.02 -1.90
N ILE A 278 1.50 4.20 -2.40
CA ILE A 278 2.32 3.33 -1.54
C ILE A 278 3.26 4.18 -0.66
N ARG A 279 3.91 5.20 -1.25
CA ARG A 279 4.73 6.16 -0.50
C ARG A 279 3.93 6.90 0.55
N LEU A 280 2.70 7.30 0.23
CA LEU A 280 1.81 7.98 1.18
C LEU A 280 1.48 7.09 2.38
N ILE A 281 1.15 5.81 2.15
CA ILE A 281 0.88 4.85 3.23
C ILE A 281 2.14 4.63 4.10
N HIS A 282 3.31 4.46 3.49
CA HIS A 282 4.57 4.34 4.24
C HIS A 282 4.92 5.60 5.03
N GLY A 283 4.73 6.77 4.45
CA GLY A 283 4.85 8.05 5.15
C GLY A 283 3.92 8.10 6.37
N GLY A 284 2.65 7.68 6.22
CA GLY A 284 1.68 7.63 7.31
C GLY A 284 2.14 6.76 8.49
N VAL A 285 2.77 5.62 8.22
CA VAL A 285 3.39 4.78 9.27
C VAL A 285 4.56 5.53 9.93
N GLY A 286 5.39 6.20 9.14
CA GLY A 286 6.47 7.07 9.64
C GLY A 286 5.95 8.14 10.60
N PHE A 287 4.80 8.76 10.29
CA PHE A 287 4.14 9.71 11.19
C PHE A 287 3.79 9.08 12.55
N CYS A 288 3.16 7.91 12.52
CA CYS A 288 2.73 7.20 13.73
C CYS A 288 3.91 6.89 14.64
N ILE A 289 5.02 6.39 14.07
CA ILE A 289 6.24 6.05 14.80
C ILE A 289 6.88 7.32 15.38
N GLY A 290 7.12 8.34 14.55
CA GLY A 290 7.79 9.57 14.97
C GLY A 290 7.03 10.30 16.07
N TYR A 291 5.70 10.41 15.92
CA TYR A 291 4.86 10.98 16.97
C TYR A 291 4.94 10.18 18.27
N THR A 292 4.80 8.85 18.21
CA THR A 292 4.75 8.00 19.41
C THR A 292 6.07 8.01 20.16
N VAL A 293 7.19 7.91 19.44
CA VAL A 293 8.53 7.99 20.04
C VAL A 293 8.76 9.38 20.64
N SER A 294 8.41 10.45 19.91
CA SER A 294 8.57 11.81 20.40
C SER A 294 7.76 12.07 21.67
N ILE A 295 6.48 11.69 21.69
CA ILE A 295 5.62 11.98 22.85
C ILE A 295 6.03 11.18 24.08
N LEU A 296 6.46 9.93 23.91
CA LEU A 296 6.98 9.11 25.00
C LEU A 296 8.28 9.71 25.55
N LEU A 297 9.21 10.09 24.67
CA LEU A 297 10.49 10.66 25.05
C LEU A 297 10.33 12.00 25.78
N LEU A 298 9.52 12.91 25.24
CA LEU A 298 9.25 14.21 25.86
C LEU A 298 8.52 14.07 27.21
N THR A 299 7.65 13.06 27.35
CA THR A 299 6.91 12.86 28.60
C THR A 299 7.76 12.17 29.66
N TRP A 300 8.57 11.17 29.28
CA TRP A 300 9.34 10.36 30.22
C TRP A 300 10.64 11.04 30.66
N ILE A 301 11.37 11.66 29.72
CA ILE A 301 12.68 12.26 30.00
C ILE A 301 12.55 13.72 30.42
N LEU A 302 11.71 14.49 29.72
CA LEU A 302 11.60 15.94 29.93
C LEU A 302 10.24 16.36 30.54
N GLY A 303 9.53 15.43 31.19
CA GLY A 303 8.18 15.66 31.70
C GLY A 303 8.05 16.80 32.72
N LYS A 304 9.14 17.14 33.44
CA LYS A 304 9.21 18.25 34.39
C LYS A 304 9.64 19.59 33.78
N ASN A 305 9.96 19.65 32.49
CA ASN A 305 10.40 20.88 31.85
C ASN A 305 9.23 21.87 31.68
N ASP A 306 9.36 23.06 32.24
CA ASP A 306 8.32 24.10 32.21
C ASP A 306 7.98 24.54 30.78
N PHE A 307 8.98 24.64 29.89
CA PHE A 307 8.75 25.03 28.50
C PHE A 307 7.85 24.03 27.77
N LEU A 308 8.10 22.73 27.93
CA LEU A 308 7.32 21.67 27.28
C LEU A 308 5.89 21.58 27.82
N ASN A 309 5.67 22.02 29.06
CA ASN A 309 4.37 22.05 29.71
C ASN A 309 3.60 23.34 29.48
N ARG A 310 4.19 24.35 28.81
CA ARG A 310 3.46 25.56 28.41
C ARG A 310 2.26 25.19 27.56
N VAL A 311 1.14 25.80 27.91
CA VAL A 311 -0.12 25.63 27.21
C VAL A 311 -0.06 26.45 25.92
N VAL A 312 -0.24 25.78 24.79
CA VAL A 312 -0.35 26.40 23.46
C VAL A 312 -1.80 26.73 23.15
N PHE A 313 -2.71 25.84 23.53
CA PHE A 313 -4.14 26.05 23.38
C PHE A 313 -4.87 25.57 24.64
N GLU A 314 -5.81 26.39 25.08
CA GLU A 314 -6.71 26.14 26.20
C GLU A 314 -8.15 26.18 25.68
N SER A 315 -8.96 25.17 26.05
CA SER A 315 -10.38 25.17 25.67
C SER A 315 -11.10 26.39 26.26
N ARG A 316 -11.94 27.04 25.45
CA ARG A 316 -12.69 28.24 25.88
C ARG A 316 -13.71 27.89 26.96
N HIS A 317 -14.31 26.72 26.88
CA HIS A 317 -15.30 26.24 27.83
C HIS A 317 -14.73 25.18 28.78
N LEU A 318 -15.32 25.11 29.97
CA LEU A 318 -15.08 24.03 30.92
C LEU A 318 -15.83 22.78 30.47
N ILE A 319 -15.12 21.66 30.46
CA ILE A 319 -15.65 20.38 30.00
C ILE A 319 -15.97 19.52 31.22
N VAL A 320 -17.18 18.98 31.28
CA VAL A 320 -17.64 18.06 32.32
C VAL A 320 -17.56 16.64 31.77
N GLU A 321 -16.76 15.79 32.39
CA GLU A 321 -16.64 14.37 32.05
C GLU A 321 -17.28 13.51 33.13
N VAL A 322 -18.13 12.57 32.72
CA VAL A 322 -18.77 11.60 33.61
C VAL A 322 -17.77 10.52 33.96
N VAL A 323 -17.43 10.39 35.24
CA VAL A 323 -16.45 9.39 35.73
C VAL A 323 -17.14 8.14 36.23
N GLU A 324 -18.38 8.28 36.68
CA GLU A 324 -19.15 7.18 37.24
C GLU A 324 -19.83 6.33 36.15
N SER A 325 -20.22 5.10 36.49
CA SER A 325 -20.85 4.15 35.56
C SER A 325 -22.11 4.72 34.91
N GLN A 326 -22.93 5.44 35.69
CA GLN A 326 -24.11 6.15 35.22
C GLN A 326 -24.29 7.45 36.02
N ALA A 327 -24.48 8.57 35.30
CA ALA A 327 -24.84 9.85 35.91
C ALA A 327 -26.20 10.33 35.39
N GLY A 328 -27.12 10.66 36.30
CA GLY A 328 -28.40 11.26 35.97
C GLY A 328 -28.25 12.75 35.68
N ILE A 329 -28.87 13.22 34.61
CA ILE A 329 -29.08 14.64 34.34
C ILE A 329 -30.48 15.02 34.79
N HIS A 330 -30.57 15.89 35.79
CA HIS A 330 -31.80 16.35 36.39
C HIS A 330 -32.27 17.65 35.74
N LYS A 331 -33.58 17.90 35.75
CA LYS A 331 -34.16 19.16 35.26
C LYS A 331 -33.80 20.34 36.17
N PHE A 332 -33.77 20.11 37.48
CA PHE A 332 -33.39 21.06 38.51
C PHE A 332 -32.25 20.49 39.36
N PRO A 333 -31.45 21.34 40.02
CA PRO A 333 -30.34 20.90 40.87
C PRO A 333 -30.85 20.39 42.23
N ASP A 334 -31.64 19.33 42.19
CA ASP A 334 -32.34 18.71 43.31
C ASP A 334 -32.29 17.17 43.13
N PRO A 335 -31.90 16.38 44.14
CA PRO A 335 -31.90 14.92 44.07
C PRO A 335 -33.25 14.33 43.65
N ASP A 336 -34.36 14.93 44.08
CA ASP A 336 -35.72 14.44 43.83
C ASP A 336 -36.30 14.96 42.49
N SER A 337 -35.55 15.82 41.77
CA SER A 337 -35.95 16.31 40.46
C SER A 337 -35.99 15.15 39.44
N PRO A 338 -36.96 15.18 38.49
CA PRO A 338 -37.01 14.20 37.41
C PRO A 338 -35.71 14.15 36.61
N VAL A 339 -35.23 12.92 36.37
CA VAL A 339 -34.05 12.62 35.57
C VAL A 339 -34.43 12.68 34.09
N LEU A 340 -33.90 13.67 33.39
CA LEU A 340 -34.10 13.88 31.95
C LEU A 340 -33.36 12.83 31.11
N ARG A 341 -32.16 12.43 31.55
CA ARG A 341 -31.28 11.51 30.81
C ARG A 341 -30.24 10.88 31.72
N THR A 342 -29.87 9.63 31.47
CA THR A 342 -28.71 8.98 32.09
C THR A 342 -27.54 8.92 31.12
N LEU A 343 -26.33 9.20 31.61
CA LEU A 343 -25.10 9.22 30.82
C LEU A 343 -24.14 8.12 31.25
N PRO A 344 -23.53 7.37 30.30
CA PRO A 344 -22.50 6.39 30.62
C PRO A 344 -21.17 7.07 30.96
N ARG A 345 -20.30 6.31 31.63
CA ARG A 345 -18.90 6.71 31.90
C ARG A 345 -18.18 7.16 30.63
N GLY A 346 -17.43 8.26 30.73
CA GLY A 346 -16.65 8.83 29.63
C GLY A 346 -17.42 9.80 28.73
N SER A 347 -18.70 10.04 29.02
CA SER A 347 -19.51 11.07 28.36
C SER A 347 -18.97 12.46 28.68
N VAL A 348 -18.97 13.34 27.66
CA VAL A 348 -18.38 14.68 27.74
C VAL A 348 -19.46 15.72 27.47
N LEU A 349 -19.55 16.73 28.34
CA LEU A 349 -20.57 17.77 28.32
C LEU A 349 -19.91 19.14 28.44
N LEU A 350 -20.58 20.16 27.93
CA LEU A 350 -20.18 21.55 28.16
C LEU A 350 -20.79 22.09 29.44
N LEU A 351 -19.94 22.63 30.31
CA LEU A 351 -20.39 23.35 31.50
C LEU A 351 -20.97 24.71 31.09
N ALA A 352 -22.15 25.02 31.61
CA ALA A 352 -22.79 26.32 31.48
C ALA A 352 -22.74 27.13 32.78
N ASP A 353 -22.91 26.46 33.93
CA ASP A 353 -22.97 27.10 35.25
C ASP A 353 -22.69 26.08 36.36
N VAL A 354 -22.41 26.53 37.58
CA VAL A 354 -22.20 25.69 38.77
C VAL A 354 -23.02 26.24 39.93
N LYS A 355 -23.80 25.37 40.57
CA LYS A 355 -24.60 25.76 41.74
C LYS A 355 -24.30 24.82 42.91
N LYS A 356 -24.09 25.41 44.09
CA LYS A 356 -23.99 24.66 45.34
C LYS A 356 -25.33 24.76 46.06
N ILE A 357 -25.94 23.61 46.34
CA ILE A 357 -27.19 23.51 47.09
C ILE A 357 -26.94 22.53 48.22
N GLU A 358 -27.19 23.00 49.44
CA GLU A 358 -26.83 22.30 50.68
C GLU A 358 -25.35 21.87 50.69
N SER A 359 -25.11 20.56 50.65
CA SER A 359 -23.81 19.90 50.69
C SER A 359 -23.39 19.31 49.33
N MET A 360 -24.25 19.43 48.29
CA MET A 360 -23.97 18.93 46.94
C MET A 360 -23.59 20.07 45.98
N ILE A 361 -22.67 19.75 45.07
CA ILE A 361 -22.27 20.65 43.98
C ILE A 361 -22.87 20.12 42.68
N TRP A 362 -23.58 20.99 41.96
CA TRP A 362 -24.25 20.68 40.71
C TRP A 362 -23.62 21.45 39.55
N ASN A 363 -23.39 20.76 38.45
CA ASN A 363 -22.93 21.32 37.19
C ASN A 363 -24.11 21.46 36.23
N LYS A 364 -24.43 22.69 35.81
CA LYS A 364 -25.36 22.94 34.72
C LYS A 364 -24.65 22.62 33.41
N VAL A 365 -25.22 21.72 32.62
CA VAL A 365 -24.63 21.20 31.39
C VAL A 365 -25.57 21.42 30.22
N LEU A 366 -25.02 21.69 29.05
CA LEU A 366 -25.77 21.77 27.80
C LEU A 366 -26.20 20.36 27.37
N ILE A 367 -27.47 20.16 27.00
CA ILE A 367 -28.05 18.86 26.61
C ILE A 367 -28.64 18.90 25.19
N GLY A 368 -29.09 20.07 24.73
CA GLY A 368 -29.67 20.30 23.41
C GLY A 368 -29.44 21.74 22.93
N GLN A 369 -30.05 22.12 21.81
CA GLN A 369 -30.03 23.53 21.36
C GLN A 369 -30.66 24.40 22.44
N ASP A 370 -29.82 25.16 23.14
CA ASP A 370 -30.17 26.05 24.26
C ASP A 370 -30.96 25.39 25.41
N THR A 371 -30.90 24.06 25.51
CA THR A 371 -31.52 23.27 26.57
C THR A 371 -30.46 22.79 27.54
N TYR A 372 -30.71 23.00 28.83
CA TYR A 372 -29.76 22.71 29.91
C TYR A 372 -30.37 21.75 30.93
N GLY A 373 -29.52 21.04 31.64
CA GLY A 373 -29.91 20.33 32.86
C GLY A 373 -28.73 20.23 33.82
N TRP A 374 -28.92 19.53 34.92
CA TRP A 374 -28.03 19.55 36.06
C TRP A 374 -27.49 18.17 36.36
N VAL A 375 -26.17 18.06 36.49
CA VAL A 375 -25.51 16.80 36.85
C VAL A 375 -24.74 17.01 38.14
N VAL A 376 -24.86 16.05 39.05
CA VAL A 376 -24.13 16.08 40.31
C VAL A 376 -22.63 15.99 40.04
N ARG A 377 -21.86 16.84 40.71
CA ARG A 377 -20.39 16.84 40.66
C ARG A 377 -19.80 15.95 41.74
N VAL A 378 -20.21 16.21 42.98
CA VAL A 378 -19.71 15.51 44.17
C VAL A 378 -20.88 15.28 45.12
N VAL A 379 -21.00 14.04 45.59
CA VAL A 379 -21.83 13.67 46.73
C VAL A 379 -20.93 13.62 47.97
N PRO A 380 -21.23 14.41 49.01
CA PRO A 380 -20.42 14.46 50.22
C PRO A 380 -20.47 13.13 50.99
N ALA A 381 -19.43 12.88 51.78
CA ALA A 381 -19.37 11.68 52.62
C ALA A 381 -20.54 11.65 53.63
N ARG A 382 -21.11 10.47 53.85
CA ARG A 382 -22.08 10.18 54.92
C ARG A 382 -21.52 9.05 55.79
N LEU A 383 -22.04 8.86 57.00
CA LEU A 383 -21.59 7.78 57.90
C LEU A 383 -21.54 6.42 57.16
N GLY A 384 -20.35 5.85 57.04
CA GLY A 384 -20.10 4.58 56.34
C GLY A 384 -19.94 4.65 54.82
N VAL A 385 -20.06 5.83 54.19
CA VAL A 385 -19.95 6.00 52.73
C VAL A 385 -18.97 7.15 52.38
N PRO A 386 -17.86 6.87 51.66
CA PRO A 386 -16.87 7.89 51.30
C PRO A 386 -17.43 8.91 50.27
N GLU A 387 -16.79 10.08 50.19
CA GLU A 387 -17.09 11.10 49.16
C GLU A 387 -17.07 10.47 47.76
N LYS A 388 -18.12 10.70 46.99
CA LYS A 388 -18.28 10.13 45.65
C LYS A 388 -18.29 11.23 44.59
N ARG A 389 -17.32 11.19 43.67
CA ARG A 389 -17.25 12.12 42.54
C ARG A 389 -17.89 11.52 41.30
N ILE A 390 -19.01 12.13 40.89
CA ILE A 390 -19.80 11.68 39.75
C ILE A 390 -19.27 12.32 38.45
N THR A 391 -18.89 13.61 38.50
CA THR A 391 -18.33 14.32 37.33
C THR A 391 -17.04 15.08 37.63
N LEU A 392 -16.13 15.10 36.65
CA LEU A 392 -14.91 15.90 36.65
C LEU A 392 -15.05 17.09 35.70
N THR A 393 -14.89 18.29 36.24
CA THR A 393 -14.82 19.51 35.46
C THR A 393 -13.36 19.85 35.19
N ARG A 394 -12.95 19.87 33.92
CA ARG A 394 -11.58 20.21 33.52
C ARG A 394 -11.56 21.04 32.24
N LYS A 395 -10.57 21.92 32.13
CA LYS A 395 -10.19 22.50 30.84
C LYS A 395 -9.29 21.51 30.10
N HIS A 396 -9.39 21.51 28.77
CA HIS A 396 -8.47 20.75 27.95
C HIS A 396 -7.28 21.64 27.58
N TYR A 397 -6.08 21.12 27.73
CA TYR A 397 -4.84 21.83 27.46
C TYR A 397 -4.06 21.09 26.38
N PHE A 398 -3.76 21.77 25.29
CA PHE A 398 -2.80 21.35 24.29
C PHE A 398 -1.45 21.98 24.62
N LYS A 399 -0.45 21.16 24.94
CA LYS A 399 0.84 21.64 25.44
C LYS A 399 1.89 21.70 24.33
N PHE A 400 2.97 22.44 24.57
CA PHE A 400 4.07 22.58 23.60
C PHE A 400 4.71 21.22 23.24
N ARG A 401 4.77 20.28 24.19
CA ARG A 401 5.21 18.90 23.90
C ARG A 401 4.34 18.19 22.85
N ASP A 402 3.02 18.41 22.87
CA ASP A 402 2.09 17.76 21.95
C ASP A 402 2.29 18.35 20.53
N LEU A 403 2.57 19.66 20.44
CA LEU A 403 2.94 20.35 19.20
C LEU A 403 4.27 19.82 18.63
N ILE A 404 5.32 19.69 19.47
CA ILE A 404 6.62 19.16 19.03
C ILE A 404 6.46 17.71 18.54
N SER A 405 5.67 16.88 19.23
CA SER A 405 5.42 15.51 18.78
C SER A 405 4.67 15.45 17.45
N MET A 406 3.72 16.35 17.20
CA MET A 406 3.07 16.49 15.88
C MET A 406 4.07 16.88 14.79
N ALA A 407 4.95 17.84 15.07
CA ALA A 407 6.00 18.27 14.14
C ALA A 407 7.01 17.13 13.86
N ALA A 408 7.43 16.40 14.89
CA ALA A 408 8.31 15.23 14.75
C ALA A 408 7.66 14.14 13.89
N GLY A 409 6.36 13.87 14.09
CA GLY A 409 5.59 12.96 13.24
C GLY A 409 5.57 13.41 11.77
N PHE A 410 5.41 14.71 11.51
CA PHE A 410 5.42 15.22 10.13
C PHE A 410 6.81 15.10 9.47
N LEU A 411 7.87 15.33 10.24
CA LEU A 411 9.24 15.16 9.74
C LEU A 411 9.52 13.70 9.38
N THR A 412 9.16 12.76 10.25
CA THR A 412 9.33 11.32 9.98
C THR A 412 8.42 10.83 8.84
N PHE A 413 7.24 11.42 8.66
CA PHE A 413 6.39 11.19 7.49
C PHE A 413 7.15 11.51 6.20
N LEU A 414 7.77 12.69 6.11
CA LEU A 414 8.53 13.11 4.92
C LEU A 414 9.72 12.19 4.67
N VAL A 415 10.48 11.84 5.71
CA VAL A 415 11.62 10.92 5.61
C VAL A 415 11.17 9.57 5.07
N PHE A 416 10.10 8.98 5.61
CA PHE A 416 9.59 7.69 5.14
C PHE A 416 8.99 7.77 3.72
N TYR A 417 8.35 8.89 3.38
CA TYR A 417 7.80 9.13 2.04
C TYR A 417 8.89 9.19 0.97
N VAL A 418 10.01 9.88 1.25
CA VAL A 418 11.13 10.05 0.32
C VAL A 418 12.03 8.81 0.27
N THR A 419 12.31 8.20 1.42
CA THR A 419 13.26 7.08 1.54
C THR A 419 12.68 5.76 1.04
N PHE A 420 11.36 5.67 0.83
CA PHE A 420 10.73 4.45 0.34
C PHE A 420 11.26 4.03 -1.04
N ARG A 421 12.04 2.94 -1.04
CA ARG A 421 12.51 2.24 -2.24
C ARG A 421 11.79 0.89 -2.32
N LEU A 422 11.14 0.61 -3.45
CA LEU A 422 10.60 -0.73 -3.70
C LEU A 422 11.76 -1.70 -3.90
N ARG A 423 11.83 -2.72 -3.04
CA ARG A 423 12.63 -3.91 -3.36
C ARG A 423 11.91 -4.65 -4.50
N PRO A 424 12.59 -4.94 -5.62
CA PRO A 424 12.03 -5.82 -6.64
C PRO A 424 11.70 -7.17 -5.99
N ALA A 425 10.50 -7.67 -6.26
CA ALA A 425 10.02 -8.96 -5.77
C ALA A 425 10.72 -10.13 -6.46
#